data_AF-A0A953Y701-F1
#
_entry.id   AF-A0A953Y701-F1
#
_cell.length_a   1.000
_cell.length_b   1.000
_cell.length_c   1.000
_cell.angle_alpha   90.00
_cell.angle_beta   90.00
_cell.angle_gamma   90.00
#
_symmetry.space_group_name_H-M   'P 1'
#
loop_
_entity.id
_entity.type
_entity.pdbx_description
1 polymer ?
#
loop_
_entity_poly.entity_id
_entity_poly.type
_entity_poly.pdbx_seq_one_letter_code
_entity_poly.pdbx_strand_id
1 'polypeptide(L)'
;PEVQLRLALLAGHPDRVARRQGERGLALAAGGAAQLAEESVVRSAPWLLALSAHATPRGIRVNVASAIQPEWLLELFPDSIEEDEQVTFDEAREKVEARWRVRFGGLSLDEGPTDGAPEAVQRVLAEAATRRLQAIWDPEQLEGLRKRVAFARQLDPSLPPLESTEGLVASLCEGCASFAELRALDPLTTLTAALGPAGYARLERLAPSHVTLRGGRRLRVNYESSREPWVASRLQDFFGMSAGPTVGEGRVPLVLHLQAPNRQSVSVTSDLAGFWERHYPAARRELGRRYPRHAWPEDPRAAQAPKRGRAR
;
A
#
# COMPACT_ATOMS: atom_id res chain seq x y z
N PRO A 1 23.22 40.37 38.79
CA PRO A 1 22.54 41.48 38.09
C PRO A 1 22.20 41.16 36.62
N GLU A 2 23.19 40.76 35.79
CA GLU A 2 22.96 40.55 34.35
C GLU A 2 22.03 39.35 34.05
N VAL A 3 22.20 38.23 34.76
CA VAL A 3 21.30 37.06 34.63
C VAL A 3 19.86 37.41 35.00
N GLN A 4 19.66 38.15 36.09
CA GLN A 4 18.31 38.59 36.52
C GLN A 4 17.65 39.51 35.49
N LEU A 5 18.42 40.41 34.85
CA LEU A 5 17.90 41.24 33.77
C LEU A 5 17.47 40.39 32.58
N ARG A 6 18.27 39.39 32.19
CA ARG A 6 17.92 38.48 31.07
C ARG A 6 16.69 37.63 31.38
N LEU A 7 16.56 37.12 32.61
CA LEU A 7 15.38 36.41 33.09
C LEU A 7 14.14 37.29 33.07
N ALA A 8 14.24 38.55 33.53
CA ALA A 8 13.12 39.50 33.50
C ALA A 8 12.69 39.84 32.06
N LEU A 9 13.65 40.02 31.14
CA LEU A 9 13.38 40.25 29.72
C LEU A 9 12.68 39.04 29.07
N LEU A 10 13.15 37.83 29.39
CA LEU A 10 12.56 36.58 28.92
C LEU A 10 11.12 36.42 29.45
N ALA A 11 10.90 36.65 30.75
CA ALA A 11 9.58 36.62 31.39
C ALA A 11 8.57 37.56 30.72
N GLY A 12 9.01 38.74 30.26
CA GLY A 12 8.17 39.71 29.58
C GLY A 12 7.90 39.45 28.10
N HIS A 13 8.70 38.60 27.44
CA HIS A 13 8.65 38.37 26.00
C HIS A 13 8.84 36.90 25.58
N PRO A 14 8.12 35.92 26.17
CA PRO A 14 8.28 34.51 25.83
C PRO A 14 8.06 34.19 24.35
N ASP A 15 7.18 34.92 23.68
CA ASP A 15 6.85 34.78 22.25
C ASP A 15 8.03 35.09 21.32
N ARG A 16 9.04 35.82 21.81
CA ARG A 16 10.19 36.30 21.03
C ARG A 16 11.44 35.43 21.17
N VAL A 17 11.31 34.26 21.78
CA VAL A 17 12.40 33.28 21.87
C VAL A 17 12.77 32.81 20.46
N ALA A 18 14.07 32.65 20.22
CA ALA A 18 14.61 32.22 18.95
C ALA A 18 15.78 31.26 19.13
N ARG A 19 15.89 30.29 18.21
CA ARG A 19 17.02 29.37 18.11
C ARG A 19 17.83 29.72 16.86
N ARG A 20 19.15 29.79 17.01
CA ARG A 20 20.07 30.05 15.90
C ARG A 20 20.13 28.87 14.93
N GLN A 21 20.10 29.18 13.64
CA GLN A 21 20.15 28.28 12.49
C GLN A 21 21.26 28.79 11.53
N GLY A 22 22.40 28.11 11.49
CA GLY A 22 23.59 28.57 10.76
C GLY A 22 24.24 29.81 11.40
N GLU A 23 24.91 30.65 10.61
CA GLU A 23 25.64 31.80 11.18
C GLU A 23 24.72 32.89 11.76
N ARG A 24 23.69 33.28 11.00
CA ARG A 24 22.81 34.43 11.33
C ARG A 24 21.32 34.14 11.20
N GLY A 25 20.95 32.96 10.72
CA GLY A 25 19.54 32.56 10.66
C GLY A 25 19.00 32.30 12.06
N LEU A 26 17.72 32.61 12.26
CA LEU A 26 16.98 32.40 13.49
C LEU A 26 15.66 31.71 13.15
N ALA A 27 15.32 30.64 13.87
CA ALA A 27 13.96 30.12 13.95
C ALA A 27 13.28 30.76 15.16
N LEU A 28 12.04 31.23 15.02
CA LEU A 28 11.29 31.88 16.10
C LEU A 28 10.33 30.91 16.78
N ALA A 29 10.12 31.07 18.10
CA ALA A 29 9.17 30.29 18.89
C ALA A 29 7.72 30.49 18.42
N ALA A 30 7.37 31.72 18.03
CA ALA A 30 6.08 32.02 17.40
C ALA A 30 5.93 31.46 15.96
N GLY A 31 6.96 30.80 15.42
CA GLY A 31 7.01 30.31 14.05
C GLY A 31 7.69 31.29 13.08
N GLY A 32 8.16 30.75 11.95
CA GLY A 32 8.87 31.51 10.92
C GLY A 32 10.36 31.68 11.18
N ALA A 33 11.00 32.45 10.29
CA ALA A 33 12.44 32.67 10.30
C ALA A 33 12.78 34.16 10.33
N ALA A 34 13.88 34.49 11.00
CA ALA A 34 14.45 35.82 11.04
C ALA A 34 15.97 35.77 10.82
N GLN A 35 16.57 36.95 10.61
CA GLN A 35 18.01 37.10 10.44
C GLN A 35 18.55 38.02 11.53
N LEU A 36 19.61 37.61 12.21
CA LEU A 36 20.31 38.44 13.17
C LEU A 36 21.15 39.50 12.44
N ALA A 37 21.09 40.74 12.94
CA ALA A 37 21.90 41.85 12.44
C ALA A 37 23.41 41.57 12.59
N GLU A 38 24.22 42.10 11.67
CA GLU A 38 25.68 41.88 11.64
C GLU A 38 26.38 42.52 12.84
N GLU A 39 25.79 43.60 13.34
CA GLU A 39 26.27 44.40 14.46
C GLU A 39 25.94 43.75 15.81
N SER A 40 25.19 42.64 15.83
CA SER A 40 24.81 41.97 17.06
C SER A 40 26.03 41.45 17.83
N VAL A 41 26.07 41.73 19.13
CA VAL A 41 27.08 41.20 20.05
C VAL A 41 26.81 39.74 20.46
N VAL A 42 25.61 39.23 20.20
CA VAL A 42 25.24 37.83 20.47
C VAL A 42 25.73 36.96 19.30
N ARG A 43 27.00 36.55 19.35
CA ARG A 43 27.67 35.87 18.23
C ARG A 43 27.48 34.35 18.24
N SER A 44 27.70 33.71 19.39
CA SER A 44 27.75 32.24 19.51
C SER A 44 26.58 31.61 20.26
N ALA A 45 25.74 32.41 20.92
CA ALA A 45 24.64 31.86 21.71
C ALA A 45 23.64 31.13 20.79
N PRO A 46 23.34 29.85 21.08
CA PRO A 46 22.37 29.07 20.29
C PRO A 46 20.93 29.51 20.54
N TRP A 47 20.64 30.00 21.75
CA TRP A 47 19.33 30.49 22.16
C TRP A 47 19.40 31.97 22.48
N LEU A 48 18.40 32.72 22.01
CA LEU A 48 18.33 34.15 22.21
C LEU A 48 16.88 34.66 22.20
N LEU A 49 16.71 35.83 22.79
CA LEU A 49 15.48 36.59 22.80
C LEU A 49 15.60 37.72 21.77
N ALA A 50 14.70 37.75 20.78
CA ALA A 50 14.64 38.79 19.76
C ALA A 50 13.88 40.02 20.29
N LEU A 51 14.58 40.91 21.00
CA LEU A 51 13.97 42.06 21.68
C LEU A 51 13.45 43.13 20.72
N SER A 52 14.17 43.37 19.62
CA SER A 52 13.78 44.33 18.59
C SER A 52 14.00 43.72 17.21
N ALA A 53 12.92 43.65 16.44
CA ALA A 53 12.92 43.13 15.09
C ALA A 53 12.07 44.01 14.16
N HIS A 54 12.48 44.12 12.90
CA HIS A 54 11.75 44.88 11.88
C HIS A 54 11.63 44.06 10.60
N ALA A 55 10.50 44.21 9.91
CA ALA A 55 10.31 43.62 8.60
C ALA A 55 11.17 44.36 7.56
N THR A 56 11.80 43.59 6.69
CA THR A 56 12.56 44.09 5.54
C THR A 56 12.10 43.36 4.27
N PRO A 57 12.44 43.84 3.07
CA PRO A 57 12.16 43.11 1.82
C PRO A 57 12.78 41.70 1.77
N ARG A 58 13.77 41.41 2.63
CA ARG A 58 14.45 40.10 2.72
C ARG A 58 13.97 39.25 3.90
N GLY A 59 12.91 39.67 4.60
CA GLY A 59 12.37 39.00 5.80
C GLY A 59 12.55 39.80 7.09
N ILE A 60 12.35 39.14 8.23
CA ILE A 60 12.45 39.78 9.55
C ILE A 60 13.93 39.90 9.94
N ARG A 61 14.36 41.09 10.34
CA ARG A 61 15.71 41.35 10.87
C ARG A 61 15.65 41.68 12.35
N VAL A 62 16.42 40.96 13.15
CA VAL A 62 16.56 41.17 14.61
C VAL A 62 17.79 42.04 14.87
N ASN A 63 17.56 43.26 15.37
CA ASN A 63 18.61 44.25 15.64
C ASN A 63 19.10 44.17 17.09
N VAL A 64 18.19 43.90 18.02
CA VAL A 64 18.52 43.76 19.45
C VAL A 64 18.17 42.34 19.87
N ALA A 65 19.16 41.63 20.39
CA ALA A 65 19.02 40.28 20.88
C ALA A 65 19.70 40.15 22.25
N SER A 66 19.15 39.29 23.10
CA SER A 66 19.78 38.88 24.36
C SER A 66 19.98 37.38 24.35
N ALA A 67 21.18 36.90 24.71
CA ALA A 67 21.40 35.47 24.88
C ALA A 67 20.56 34.94 26.04
N ILE A 68 19.98 33.76 25.87
CA ILE A 68 19.26 33.04 26.94
C ILE A 68 19.83 31.63 27.08
N GLN A 69 19.57 31.03 28.23
CA GLN A 69 19.83 29.61 28.48
C GLN A 69 18.51 28.83 28.31
N PRO A 70 18.50 27.68 27.62
CA PRO A 70 17.28 26.91 27.39
C PRO A 70 16.65 26.40 28.71
N GLU A 71 17.45 26.17 29.75
CA GLU A 71 16.98 25.76 31.08
C GLU A 71 16.02 26.79 31.69
N TRP A 72 16.19 28.08 31.37
CA TRP A 72 15.29 29.13 31.84
C TRP A 72 13.89 29.02 31.25
N LEU A 73 13.73 28.40 30.07
CA LEU A 73 12.42 28.17 29.47
C LEU A 73 11.64 27.11 30.24
N LEU A 74 12.34 26.05 30.68
CA LEU A 74 11.78 24.98 31.50
C LEU A 74 11.36 25.50 32.88
N GLU A 75 12.15 26.41 33.47
CA GLU A 75 11.86 26.99 34.79
C GLU A 75 10.75 28.05 34.77
N LEU A 76 10.78 28.97 33.79
CA LEU A 76 9.85 30.11 33.75
C LEU A 76 8.51 29.78 33.10
N PHE A 77 8.49 28.83 32.16
CA PHE A 77 7.31 28.54 31.35
C PHE A 77 7.03 27.03 31.24
N PRO A 78 6.95 26.29 32.35
CA PRO A 78 6.71 24.84 32.31
C PRO A 78 5.42 24.49 31.56
N ASP A 79 4.37 25.32 31.68
CA ASP A 79 3.08 25.10 31.00
C ASP A 79 3.13 25.35 29.47
N SER A 80 4.20 25.95 28.96
CA SER A 80 4.43 26.19 27.53
C SER A 80 5.39 25.18 26.91
N ILE A 81 5.86 24.21 27.70
CA ILE A 81 6.67 23.09 27.22
C ILE A 81 5.74 21.99 26.76
N GLU A 82 5.89 21.60 25.49
CA GLU A 82 5.11 20.53 24.89
C GLU A 82 6.03 19.36 24.57
N GLU A 83 5.64 18.16 24.99
CA GLU A 83 6.27 16.92 24.56
C GLU A 83 5.42 16.28 23.47
N ASP A 84 6.04 15.96 22.34
CA ASP A 84 5.39 15.20 21.28
C ASP A 84 6.29 14.14 20.66
N GLU A 85 5.65 13.23 19.92
CA GLU A 85 6.34 12.29 19.06
C GLU A 85 6.16 12.71 17.60
N GLN A 86 7.28 12.81 16.89
CA GLN A 86 7.30 12.98 15.46
C GLN A 86 7.62 11.65 14.79
N VAL A 87 6.66 11.12 14.05
CA VAL A 87 6.81 9.88 13.27
C VAL A 87 6.81 10.23 11.80
N THR A 88 7.87 9.86 11.09
CA THR A 88 8.06 10.14 9.67
C THR A 88 8.58 8.92 8.93
N PHE A 89 8.39 8.88 7.61
CA PHE A 89 8.97 7.85 6.76
C PHE A 89 10.26 8.39 6.12
N ASP A 90 11.39 7.73 6.38
CA ASP A 90 12.64 7.98 5.65
C ASP A 90 12.57 7.23 4.31
N GLU A 91 12.40 7.99 3.22
CA GLU A 91 12.31 7.46 1.85
C GLU A 91 13.60 6.79 1.36
N ALA A 92 14.76 7.23 1.85
CA ALA A 92 16.06 6.69 1.44
C ALA A 92 16.35 5.35 2.13
N ARG A 93 15.96 5.23 3.40
CA ARG A 93 16.09 3.98 4.18
C ARG A 93 14.88 3.06 4.05
N GLU A 94 13.78 3.55 3.48
CA GLU A 94 12.48 2.88 3.39
C GLU A 94 11.97 2.37 4.75
N LYS A 95 12.14 3.20 5.79
CA LYS A 95 11.83 2.87 7.18
C LYS A 95 11.14 4.03 7.89
N VAL A 96 10.22 3.72 8.80
CA VAL A 96 9.65 4.69 9.73
C VAL A 96 10.68 5.05 10.79
N GLU A 97 10.94 6.34 10.95
CA GLU A 97 11.71 6.90 12.06
C GLU A 97 10.76 7.64 12.99
N ALA A 98 10.86 7.37 14.29
CA ALA A 98 10.15 8.10 15.32
C ALA A 98 11.14 8.81 16.24
N ARG A 99 10.79 10.04 16.64
CA ARG A 99 11.60 10.85 17.55
C ARG A 99 10.69 11.51 18.58
N TRP A 100 11.08 11.47 19.84
CA TRP A 100 10.45 12.31 20.86
C TRP A 100 11.05 13.71 20.73
N ARG A 101 10.24 14.73 21.03
CA ARG A 101 10.68 16.13 21.03
C ARG A 101 10.08 16.85 22.22
N VAL A 102 10.94 17.62 22.90
CA VAL A 102 10.53 18.63 23.88
C VAL A 102 10.55 19.97 23.16
N ARG A 103 9.42 20.67 23.11
CA ARG A 103 9.26 21.91 22.34
C ARG A 103 8.86 23.08 23.23
N PHE A 104 9.29 24.26 22.80
CA PHE A 104 8.76 25.54 23.27
C PHE A 104 8.25 26.31 22.05
N GLY A 105 6.93 26.36 21.89
CA GLY A 105 6.29 26.82 20.65
C GLY A 105 6.78 26.01 19.44
N GLY A 106 7.23 26.71 18.40
CA GLY A 106 7.79 26.11 17.18
C GLY A 106 9.24 25.60 17.29
N LEU A 107 9.88 25.69 18.46
CA LEU A 107 11.30 25.33 18.63
C LEU A 107 11.47 24.01 19.37
N SER A 108 12.22 23.08 18.77
CA SER A 108 12.72 21.88 19.46
C SER A 108 13.81 22.29 20.45
N LEU A 109 13.61 22.01 21.74
CA LEU A 109 14.56 22.19 22.83
C LEU A 109 15.49 20.99 22.91
N ASP A 110 14.91 19.80 22.91
CA ASP A 110 15.61 18.53 22.93
C ASP A 110 14.84 17.50 22.08
N GLU A 111 15.56 16.55 21.50
CA GLU A 111 14.97 15.50 20.67
C GLU A 111 15.86 14.26 20.64
N GLY A 112 15.23 13.09 20.55
CA GLY A 112 15.95 11.83 20.49
C GLY A 112 15.15 10.73 19.79
N PRO A 113 15.80 9.62 19.42
CA PRO A 113 15.10 8.48 18.84
C PRO A 113 14.12 7.88 19.87
N THR A 114 12.98 7.44 19.38
CA THR A 114 12.00 6.62 20.11
C THR A 114 11.48 5.53 19.17
N ASP A 115 10.86 4.49 19.71
CA ASP A 115 10.15 3.50 18.89
C ASP A 115 8.85 4.07 18.32
N GLY A 116 8.32 5.12 18.97
CA GLY A 116 7.07 5.78 18.61
C GLY A 116 5.84 4.95 18.94
N ALA A 117 4.68 5.62 19.03
CA ALA A 117 3.41 4.93 19.21
C ALA A 117 3.16 3.91 18.06
N PRO A 118 2.85 2.63 18.35
CA PRO A 118 2.67 1.60 17.32
C PRO A 118 1.66 1.98 16.23
N GLU A 119 0.54 2.60 16.61
CA GLU A 119 -0.50 3.05 15.68
C GLU A 119 0.00 4.17 14.74
N ALA A 120 0.85 5.07 15.25
CA ALA A 120 1.43 6.14 14.45
C ALA A 120 2.46 5.58 13.45
N VAL A 121 3.28 4.62 13.88
CA VAL A 121 4.24 3.91 13.02
C VAL A 121 3.52 3.15 11.91
N GLN A 122 2.51 2.35 12.27
CA GLN A 122 1.70 1.60 11.32
C GLN A 122 1.04 2.53 10.29
N ARG A 123 0.44 3.64 10.74
CA ARG A 123 -0.22 4.60 9.86
C ARG A 123 0.76 5.20 8.85
N VAL A 124 1.90 5.70 9.31
CA VAL A 124 2.93 6.32 8.45
C VAL A 124 3.51 5.30 7.47
N LEU A 125 3.76 4.06 7.93
CA LEU A 125 4.22 2.97 7.07
C LEU A 125 3.17 2.62 6.01
N ALA A 126 1.90 2.50 6.38
CA ALA A 126 0.80 2.16 5.47
C ALA A 126 0.57 3.24 4.41
N GLU A 127 0.66 4.52 4.78
CA GLU A 127 0.58 5.64 3.84
C GLU A 127 1.75 5.61 2.83
N ALA A 128 2.97 5.30 3.27
CA ALA A 128 4.12 5.13 2.40
C ALA A 128 3.96 3.90 1.49
N ALA A 129 3.57 2.76 2.07
CA ALA A 129 3.41 1.48 1.38
C ALA A 129 2.32 1.55 0.31
N THR A 130 1.20 2.23 0.58
CA THR A 130 0.11 2.41 -0.39
C THR A 130 0.59 3.18 -1.63
N ARG A 131 1.40 4.24 -1.43
CA ARG A 131 1.95 5.05 -2.54
C ARG A 131 2.98 4.30 -3.38
N ARG A 132 3.65 3.32 -2.78
CA ARG A 132 4.75 2.54 -3.39
C ARG A 132 4.45 1.05 -3.41
N LEU A 133 3.16 0.69 -3.53
CA LEU A 133 2.70 -0.69 -3.36
C LEU A 133 3.44 -1.67 -4.28
N GLN A 134 3.60 -1.30 -5.55
CA GLN A 134 4.31 -2.07 -6.56
C GLN A 134 5.79 -2.33 -6.26
N ALA A 135 6.41 -1.56 -5.35
CA ALA A 135 7.78 -1.77 -4.89
C ALA A 135 7.88 -2.75 -3.72
N ILE A 136 6.73 -3.19 -3.17
CA ILE A 136 6.62 -4.07 -2.00
C ILE A 136 5.96 -5.39 -2.42
N TRP A 137 4.78 -5.30 -3.03
CA TRP A 137 3.98 -6.46 -3.46
C TRP A 137 3.36 -6.24 -4.83
N ASP A 138 2.82 -7.31 -5.42
CA ASP A 138 2.04 -7.25 -6.65
C ASP A 138 0.60 -6.78 -6.37
N PRO A 139 0.17 -5.59 -6.83
CA PRO A 139 -1.18 -5.11 -6.62
C PRO A 139 -2.26 -6.04 -7.21
N GLU A 140 -1.96 -6.76 -8.30
CA GLU A 140 -2.90 -7.68 -8.91
C GLU A 140 -3.20 -8.89 -8.04
N GLN A 141 -2.26 -9.30 -7.17
CA GLN A 141 -2.45 -10.41 -6.25
C GLN A 141 -3.42 -10.04 -5.13
N LEU A 142 -3.23 -8.86 -4.52
CA LEU A 142 -4.11 -8.33 -3.47
C LEU A 142 -5.53 -8.13 -4.01
N GLU A 143 -5.64 -7.48 -5.16
CA GLU A 143 -6.93 -7.25 -5.80
C GLU A 143 -7.59 -8.56 -6.24
N GLY A 144 -6.78 -9.52 -6.71
CA GLY A 144 -7.25 -10.87 -7.04
C GLY A 144 -7.85 -11.60 -5.85
N LEU A 145 -7.21 -11.53 -4.67
CA LEU A 145 -7.75 -12.10 -3.43
C LEU A 145 -9.07 -11.40 -3.02
N ARG A 146 -9.11 -10.06 -3.08
CA ARG A 146 -10.29 -9.26 -2.75
C ARG A 146 -11.48 -9.63 -3.64
N LYS A 147 -11.27 -9.71 -4.96
CA LYS A 147 -12.29 -10.12 -5.94
C LYS A 147 -12.78 -11.56 -5.70
N ARG A 148 -11.88 -12.48 -5.32
CA ARG A 148 -12.24 -13.86 -4.95
C ARG A 148 -13.12 -13.93 -3.70
N VAL A 149 -12.75 -13.23 -2.64
CA VAL A 149 -13.54 -13.18 -1.40
C VAL A 149 -14.91 -12.53 -1.65
N ALA A 150 -14.94 -11.44 -2.42
CA ALA A 150 -16.20 -10.80 -2.81
C ALA A 150 -17.15 -11.74 -3.56
N PHE A 151 -16.65 -12.51 -4.53
CA PHE A 151 -17.43 -13.52 -5.24
C PHE A 151 -17.89 -14.65 -4.30
N ALA A 152 -17.01 -15.17 -3.45
CA ALA A 152 -17.37 -16.22 -2.49
C ALA A 152 -18.48 -15.76 -1.54
N ARG A 153 -18.45 -14.49 -1.10
CA ARG A 153 -19.49 -13.88 -0.27
C ARG A 153 -20.86 -13.76 -0.93
N GLN A 154 -20.91 -13.63 -2.26
CA GLN A 154 -22.20 -13.66 -2.99
C GLN A 154 -22.87 -15.04 -2.85
N LEU A 155 -22.07 -16.10 -2.74
CA LEU A 155 -22.55 -17.48 -2.60
C LEU A 155 -22.73 -17.93 -1.14
N ASP A 156 -22.03 -17.28 -0.22
CA ASP A 156 -22.05 -17.52 1.22
C ASP A 156 -21.76 -16.21 1.99
N PRO A 157 -22.82 -15.47 2.37
CA PRO A 157 -22.66 -14.19 3.08
C PRO A 157 -21.99 -14.28 4.45
N SER A 158 -21.82 -15.49 5.01
CA SER A 158 -21.18 -15.70 6.32
C SER A 158 -19.65 -15.52 6.30
N LEU A 159 -19.02 -15.64 5.12
CA LEU A 159 -17.59 -15.37 4.96
C LEU A 159 -17.30 -13.90 5.28
N PRO A 160 -16.31 -13.54 6.12
CA PRO A 160 -16.01 -12.14 6.43
C PRO A 160 -15.55 -11.36 5.20
N PRO A 161 -15.85 -10.05 5.09
CA PRO A 161 -15.40 -9.25 3.97
C PRO A 161 -13.91 -8.95 4.12
N LEU A 162 -13.23 -8.73 3.00
CA LEU A 162 -11.93 -8.05 3.00
C LEU A 162 -12.16 -6.55 2.82
N GLU A 163 -11.33 -5.75 3.48
CA GLU A 163 -11.34 -4.29 3.39
C GLU A 163 -10.91 -3.78 2.00
N SER A 164 -10.85 -2.45 1.84
CA SER A 164 -10.23 -1.85 0.65
C SER A 164 -8.74 -2.19 0.59
N THR A 165 -8.11 -1.96 -0.56
CA THR A 165 -6.66 -2.19 -0.72
C THR A 165 -5.86 -1.41 0.33
N GLU A 166 -6.27 -0.18 0.65
CA GLU A 166 -5.65 0.65 1.68
C GLU A 166 -5.80 0.03 3.07
N GLY A 167 -6.98 -0.48 3.42
CA GLY A 167 -7.21 -1.20 4.69
C GLY A 167 -6.40 -2.49 4.79
N LEU A 168 -6.29 -3.25 3.69
CA LEU A 168 -5.44 -4.45 3.62
C LEU A 168 -3.96 -4.12 3.81
N VAL A 169 -3.47 -3.05 3.17
CA VAL A 169 -2.08 -2.59 3.35
C VAL A 169 -1.86 -2.13 4.78
N ALA A 170 -2.79 -1.39 5.38
CA ALA A 170 -2.70 -0.97 6.77
C ALA A 170 -2.63 -2.16 7.73
N SER A 171 -3.48 -3.17 7.53
CA SER A 171 -3.47 -4.41 8.31
C SER A 171 -2.16 -5.19 8.16
N LEU A 172 -1.59 -5.25 6.95
CA LEU A 172 -0.29 -5.89 6.70
C LEU A 172 0.89 -5.13 7.30
N CYS A 173 0.73 -3.84 7.60
CA CYS A 173 1.75 -3.02 8.25
C CYS A 173 1.77 -3.17 9.78
N GLU A 174 0.81 -3.89 10.37
CA GLU A 174 0.79 -4.12 11.81
C GLU A 174 2.08 -4.82 12.28
N GLY A 175 2.73 -4.26 13.30
CA GLY A 175 4.00 -4.78 13.84
C GLY A 175 5.22 -4.59 12.94
N CYS A 176 5.10 -3.90 11.81
CA CYS A 176 6.22 -3.57 10.91
C CYS A 176 6.60 -2.09 11.02
N ALA A 177 7.87 -1.78 10.76
CA ALA A 177 8.40 -0.42 10.72
C ALA A 177 9.12 -0.10 9.40
N SER A 178 9.30 -1.05 8.49
CA SER A 178 10.07 -0.85 7.25
C SER A 178 9.54 -1.62 6.04
N PHE A 179 9.86 -1.17 4.82
CA PHE A 179 9.54 -1.92 3.61
C PHE A 179 10.32 -3.24 3.51
N ALA A 180 11.50 -3.34 4.13
CA ALA A 180 12.25 -4.59 4.18
C ALA A 180 11.46 -5.70 4.91
N GLU A 181 10.84 -5.35 6.04
CA GLU A 181 9.95 -6.27 6.78
C GLU A 181 8.70 -6.60 5.96
N LEU A 182 8.07 -5.61 5.32
CA LEU A 182 6.90 -5.85 4.47
C LEU A 182 7.20 -6.78 3.29
N ARG A 183 8.34 -6.62 2.62
CA ARG A 183 8.77 -7.49 1.52
C ARG A 183 9.08 -8.92 1.98
N ALA A 184 9.41 -9.12 3.24
CA ALA A 184 9.62 -10.46 3.82
C ALA A 184 8.29 -11.17 4.12
N LEU A 185 7.17 -10.44 4.21
CA LEU A 185 5.84 -11.02 4.38
C LEU A 185 5.30 -11.56 3.05
N ASP A 186 4.63 -12.71 3.12
CA ASP A 186 3.72 -13.15 2.07
C ASP A 186 2.33 -12.54 2.33
N PRO A 187 1.91 -11.52 1.55
CA PRO A 187 0.68 -10.80 1.81
C PRO A 187 -0.55 -11.71 1.68
N LEU A 188 -0.52 -12.72 0.81
CA LEU A 188 -1.67 -13.61 0.63
C LEU A 188 -1.84 -14.52 1.84
N THR A 189 -0.74 -15.07 2.36
CA THR A 189 -0.79 -15.91 3.56
C THR A 189 -1.27 -15.12 4.77
N THR A 190 -0.75 -13.90 4.99
CA THR A 190 -1.18 -13.05 6.12
C THR A 190 -2.64 -12.64 6.02
N LEU A 191 -3.09 -12.18 4.84
CA LEU A 191 -4.48 -11.76 4.65
C LEU A 191 -5.46 -12.93 4.73
N THR A 192 -5.08 -14.11 4.27
CA THR A 192 -5.96 -15.29 4.38
C THR A 192 -5.98 -15.88 5.79
N ALA A 193 -4.94 -15.66 6.60
CA ALA A 193 -4.95 -16.02 8.02
C ALA A 193 -6.06 -15.29 8.79
N ALA A 194 -6.37 -14.05 8.42
CA ALA A 194 -7.48 -13.28 9.00
C ALA A 194 -8.87 -13.91 8.74
N LEU A 195 -9.02 -14.74 7.70
CA LEU A 195 -10.24 -15.51 7.45
C LEU A 195 -10.35 -16.74 8.37
N GLY A 196 -9.26 -17.13 9.03
CA GLY A 196 -9.13 -18.38 9.78
C GLY A 196 -9.12 -19.63 8.89
N PRO A 197 -8.73 -20.81 9.44
CA PRO A 197 -8.62 -22.04 8.66
C PRO A 197 -9.94 -22.47 7.99
N ALA A 198 -11.06 -22.32 8.70
CA ALA A 198 -12.38 -22.66 8.19
C ALA A 198 -12.84 -21.70 7.07
N GLY A 199 -12.62 -20.39 7.24
CA GLY A 199 -12.95 -19.38 6.24
C GLY A 199 -12.10 -19.54 4.99
N TYR A 200 -10.80 -19.78 5.13
CA TYR A 200 -9.91 -20.06 4.01
C TYR A 200 -10.31 -21.33 3.24
N ALA A 201 -10.59 -22.43 3.94
CA ALA A 201 -11.05 -23.66 3.30
C ALA A 201 -12.40 -23.46 2.57
N ARG A 202 -13.27 -22.61 3.11
CA ARG A 202 -14.55 -22.25 2.47
C ARG A 202 -14.32 -21.39 1.22
N LEU A 203 -13.40 -20.42 1.27
CA LEU A 203 -12.98 -19.62 0.14
C LEU A 203 -12.44 -20.49 -1.00
N GLU A 204 -11.55 -21.45 -0.71
CA GLU A 204 -10.97 -22.32 -1.74
C GLU A 204 -12.02 -23.23 -2.42
N ARG A 205 -13.06 -23.66 -1.69
CA ARG A 205 -14.17 -24.44 -2.30
C ARG A 205 -15.11 -23.60 -3.16
N LEU A 206 -15.44 -22.40 -2.69
CA LEU A 206 -16.39 -21.52 -3.38
C LEU A 206 -15.75 -20.79 -4.56
N ALA A 207 -14.53 -20.28 -4.37
CA ALA A 207 -13.83 -19.42 -5.30
C ALA A 207 -12.35 -19.84 -5.46
N PRO A 208 -12.08 -21.04 -5.99
CA PRO A 208 -10.72 -21.54 -6.15
C PRO A 208 -9.89 -20.62 -7.05
N SER A 209 -8.60 -20.45 -6.73
CA SER A 209 -7.70 -19.64 -7.58
C SER A 209 -7.53 -20.24 -8.99
N HIS A 210 -7.66 -21.55 -9.09
CA HIS A 210 -7.48 -22.31 -10.33
C HIS A 210 -8.46 -23.47 -10.42
N VAL A 211 -8.85 -23.82 -11.65
CA VAL A 211 -9.54 -25.07 -11.96
C VAL A 211 -8.63 -25.99 -12.77
N THR A 212 -8.78 -27.29 -12.59
CA THR A 212 -8.05 -28.29 -13.38
C THR A 212 -9.01 -28.95 -14.37
N LEU A 213 -8.70 -28.81 -15.65
CA LEU A 213 -9.46 -29.46 -16.73
C LEU A 213 -9.20 -30.98 -16.74
N ARG A 214 -10.09 -31.74 -17.40
CA ARG A 214 -9.96 -33.21 -17.54
C ARG A 214 -8.62 -33.65 -18.13
N GLY A 215 -8.05 -32.86 -19.04
CA GLY A 215 -6.71 -33.10 -19.61
C GLY A 215 -5.53 -32.81 -18.67
N GLY A 216 -5.78 -32.48 -17.39
CA GLY A 216 -4.76 -32.13 -16.39
C GLY A 216 -4.26 -30.70 -16.47
N ARG A 217 -4.81 -29.87 -17.37
CA ARG A 217 -4.41 -28.47 -17.49
C ARG A 217 -5.03 -27.64 -16.37
N ARG A 218 -4.18 -26.99 -15.58
CA ARG A 218 -4.58 -26.02 -14.55
C ARG A 218 -4.74 -24.63 -15.16
N LEU A 219 -5.91 -24.01 -14.97
CA LEU A 219 -6.25 -22.67 -15.46
C LEU A 219 -6.53 -21.73 -14.30
N ARG A 220 -5.97 -20.53 -14.35
CA ARG A 220 -6.32 -19.45 -13.41
C ARG A 220 -7.77 -19.02 -13.67
N VAL A 221 -8.56 -18.95 -12.60
CA VAL A 221 -9.90 -18.39 -12.66
C VAL A 221 -9.79 -16.89 -12.42
N ASN A 222 -10.45 -16.11 -13.26
CA ASN A 222 -10.54 -14.67 -13.10
C ASN A 222 -11.88 -14.35 -12.45
N TYR A 223 -11.84 -13.54 -11.40
CA TYR A 223 -13.00 -13.07 -10.67
C TYR A 223 -13.08 -11.56 -10.81
N GLU A 224 -14.28 -11.02 -10.94
CA GLU A 224 -14.54 -9.58 -11.03
C GLU A 224 -15.92 -9.28 -10.43
N SER A 225 -16.07 -8.15 -9.75
CA SER A 225 -17.30 -7.84 -9.00
C SER A 225 -18.54 -7.69 -9.89
N SER A 226 -18.37 -7.34 -11.17
CA SER A 226 -19.46 -7.04 -12.12
C SER A 226 -19.58 -8.06 -13.26
N ARG A 227 -18.84 -9.17 -13.21
CA ARG A 227 -18.83 -10.18 -14.28
C ARG A 227 -18.82 -11.58 -13.71
N GLU A 228 -19.41 -12.51 -14.46
CA GLU A 228 -19.29 -13.93 -14.16
C GLU A 228 -17.82 -14.37 -14.20
N PRO A 229 -17.40 -15.29 -13.32
CA PRO A 229 -16.02 -15.77 -13.31
C PRO A 229 -15.68 -16.50 -14.62
N TRP A 230 -14.47 -16.28 -15.12
CA TRP A 230 -14.07 -16.80 -16.42
C TRP A 230 -12.68 -17.43 -16.43
N VAL A 231 -12.48 -18.34 -17.38
CA VAL A 231 -11.17 -18.91 -17.71
C VAL A 231 -10.86 -18.68 -19.18
N ALA A 232 -9.58 -18.45 -19.47
CA ALA A 232 -9.08 -18.32 -20.84
C ALA A 232 -8.14 -19.46 -21.16
N SER A 233 -8.44 -20.20 -22.23
CA SER A 233 -7.55 -21.26 -22.71
C SER A 233 -7.79 -21.59 -24.17
N ARG A 234 -6.90 -22.41 -24.74
CA ARG A 234 -7.09 -22.86 -26.11
C ARG A 234 -8.29 -23.78 -26.15
N LEU A 235 -9.08 -23.70 -27.21
CA LEU A 235 -10.24 -24.57 -27.44
C LEU A 235 -9.86 -26.05 -27.29
N GLN A 236 -8.69 -26.45 -27.79
CA GLN A 236 -8.18 -27.83 -27.72
C GLN A 236 -7.96 -28.33 -26.29
N ASP A 237 -7.72 -27.44 -25.32
CA ASP A 237 -7.53 -27.82 -23.92
C ASP A 237 -8.86 -28.34 -23.30
N PHE A 238 -10.01 -28.05 -23.92
CA PHE A 238 -11.34 -28.51 -23.50
C PHE A 238 -11.83 -29.77 -24.24
N PHE A 239 -11.04 -30.36 -25.15
CA PHE A 239 -11.39 -31.64 -25.76
C PHE A 239 -11.54 -32.75 -24.72
N GLY A 240 -12.52 -33.62 -24.91
CA GLY A 240 -12.86 -34.68 -23.97
C GLY A 240 -13.84 -34.24 -22.87
N MET A 241 -14.29 -32.98 -22.89
CA MET A 241 -15.23 -32.43 -21.90
C MET A 241 -16.59 -32.18 -22.55
N SER A 242 -17.62 -32.84 -22.01
CA SER A 242 -19.02 -32.63 -22.44
C SER A 242 -19.62 -31.34 -21.87
N ALA A 243 -19.16 -30.91 -20.70
CA ALA A 243 -19.60 -29.70 -20.00
C ALA A 243 -18.39 -28.88 -19.54
N GLY A 244 -18.60 -27.56 -19.41
CA GLY A 244 -17.58 -26.64 -18.92
C GLY A 244 -17.30 -26.83 -17.42
N PRO A 245 -16.12 -26.38 -16.94
CA PRO A 245 -15.84 -26.34 -15.51
C PRO A 245 -16.79 -25.36 -14.79
N THR A 246 -17.06 -25.65 -13.52
CA THR A 246 -17.90 -24.84 -12.65
C THR A 246 -17.14 -24.46 -11.37
N VAL A 247 -17.57 -23.39 -10.72
CA VAL A 247 -17.10 -22.94 -9.41
C VAL A 247 -18.30 -22.78 -8.46
N GLY A 248 -18.07 -22.34 -7.22
CA GLY A 248 -19.14 -22.19 -6.24
C GLY A 248 -19.75 -23.51 -5.81
N GLU A 249 -18.93 -24.57 -5.69
CA GLU A 249 -19.38 -25.94 -5.43
C GLU A 249 -20.37 -26.47 -6.50
N GLY A 250 -20.10 -26.14 -7.77
CA GLY A 250 -20.89 -26.61 -8.91
C GLY A 250 -22.04 -25.70 -9.34
N ARG A 251 -22.32 -24.64 -8.57
CA ARG A 251 -23.46 -23.74 -8.80
C ARG A 251 -23.26 -22.74 -9.93
N VAL A 252 -22.02 -22.34 -10.21
CA VAL A 252 -21.71 -21.26 -11.16
C VAL A 252 -20.87 -21.80 -12.32
N PRO A 253 -21.41 -21.87 -13.55
CA PRO A 253 -20.61 -22.22 -14.71
C PRO A 253 -19.59 -21.13 -15.01
N LEU A 254 -18.36 -21.54 -15.34
CA LEU A 254 -17.34 -20.58 -15.76
C LEU A 254 -17.59 -20.14 -17.20
N VAL A 255 -17.46 -18.85 -17.46
CA VAL A 255 -17.41 -18.32 -18.81
C VAL A 255 -16.08 -18.75 -19.44
N LEU A 256 -16.14 -19.38 -20.61
CA LEU A 256 -14.99 -19.92 -21.32
C LEU A 256 -14.60 -18.97 -22.45
N HIS A 257 -13.46 -18.33 -22.30
CA HIS A 257 -12.82 -17.58 -23.39
C HIS A 257 -12.00 -18.57 -24.19
N LEU A 258 -12.63 -19.18 -25.20
CA LEU A 258 -12.03 -20.18 -26.07
C LEU A 258 -11.10 -19.49 -27.07
N GLN A 259 -9.84 -19.92 -27.08
CA GLN A 259 -8.79 -19.32 -27.90
C GLN A 259 -8.27 -20.28 -28.98
N ALA A 260 -7.79 -19.70 -30.08
CA ALA A 260 -7.03 -20.40 -31.11
C ALA A 260 -5.61 -20.73 -30.59
N PRO A 261 -4.81 -21.55 -31.32
CA PRO A 261 -3.44 -21.87 -30.92
C PRO A 261 -2.54 -20.65 -30.68
N ASN A 262 -2.77 -19.56 -31.41
CA ASN A 262 -2.07 -18.27 -31.26
C ASN A 262 -2.66 -17.37 -30.16
N ARG A 263 -3.55 -17.88 -29.30
CA ARG A 263 -4.25 -17.18 -28.21
C ARG A 263 -5.25 -16.10 -28.65
N GLN A 264 -5.56 -15.98 -29.93
CA GLN A 264 -6.66 -15.10 -30.37
C GLN A 264 -8.02 -15.67 -29.94
N SER A 265 -8.94 -14.78 -29.59
CA SER A 265 -10.30 -15.16 -29.19
C SER A 265 -11.04 -15.82 -30.36
N VAL A 266 -11.68 -16.95 -30.08
CA VAL A 266 -12.52 -17.70 -31.03
C VAL A 266 -13.99 -17.57 -30.64
N SER A 267 -14.30 -17.79 -29.37
CA SER A 267 -15.66 -17.72 -28.85
C SER A 267 -15.62 -17.50 -27.34
N VAL A 268 -16.69 -16.88 -26.82
CA VAL A 268 -16.94 -16.71 -25.40
C VAL A 268 -18.27 -17.40 -25.10
N THR A 269 -18.28 -18.39 -24.20
CA THR A 269 -19.48 -19.17 -23.88
C THR A 269 -19.44 -19.72 -22.45
N SER A 270 -20.58 -19.75 -21.76
CA SER A 270 -20.75 -20.49 -20.50
C SER A 270 -21.35 -21.89 -20.73
N ASP A 271 -21.84 -22.17 -21.95
CA ASP A 271 -22.39 -23.46 -22.37
C ASP A 271 -21.43 -24.14 -23.37
N LEU A 272 -20.54 -24.96 -22.83
CA LEU A 272 -19.60 -25.75 -23.64
C LEU A 272 -20.32 -26.82 -24.48
N ALA A 273 -21.40 -27.41 -23.95
CA ALA A 273 -22.12 -28.48 -24.62
C ALA A 273 -22.78 -27.96 -25.91
N GLY A 274 -23.46 -26.83 -25.82
CA GLY A 274 -24.07 -26.14 -26.94
C GLY A 274 -23.07 -25.49 -27.89
N PHE A 275 -21.89 -25.08 -27.40
CA PHE A 275 -20.78 -24.67 -28.28
C PHE A 275 -20.34 -25.83 -29.18
N TRP A 276 -20.13 -27.03 -28.62
CA TRP A 276 -19.73 -28.21 -29.40
C TRP A 276 -20.73 -28.60 -30.47
N GLU A 277 -22.03 -28.47 -30.18
CA GLU A 277 -23.08 -28.82 -31.12
C GLU A 277 -23.27 -27.76 -32.22
N ARG A 278 -23.38 -26.49 -31.83
CA ARG A 278 -23.85 -25.42 -32.74
C ARG A 278 -22.72 -24.62 -33.40
N HIS A 279 -21.60 -24.42 -32.71
CA HIS A 279 -20.58 -23.44 -33.11
C HIS A 279 -19.26 -24.10 -33.55
N TYR A 280 -18.89 -25.22 -32.91
CA TYR A 280 -17.65 -25.92 -33.22
C TYR A 280 -17.52 -26.41 -34.67
N PRO A 281 -18.56 -26.90 -35.37
CA PRO A 281 -18.41 -27.32 -36.76
C PRO A 281 -17.89 -26.20 -37.68
N ALA A 282 -18.34 -24.96 -37.47
CA ALA A 282 -17.84 -23.80 -38.21
C ALA A 282 -16.42 -23.44 -37.77
N ALA A 283 -16.17 -23.35 -36.46
CA ALA A 283 -14.85 -23.05 -35.91
C ALA A 283 -13.78 -24.07 -36.35
N ARG A 284 -14.12 -25.36 -36.39
CA ARG A 284 -13.27 -26.45 -36.87
C ARG A 284 -12.82 -26.24 -38.31
N ARG A 285 -13.73 -25.87 -39.22
CA ARG A 285 -13.37 -25.63 -40.64
C ARG A 285 -12.41 -24.45 -40.78
N GLU A 286 -12.71 -23.36 -40.09
CA GLU A 286 -11.88 -22.14 -40.15
C GLU A 286 -10.50 -22.36 -39.51
N LEU A 287 -10.48 -22.87 -38.27
CA LEU A 287 -9.25 -23.12 -37.52
C LEU A 287 -8.43 -24.25 -38.14
N GLY A 288 -9.08 -25.27 -38.72
CA GLY A 288 -8.41 -26.32 -39.48
C GLY A 288 -7.67 -25.79 -40.70
N ARG A 289 -8.25 -24.82 -41.42
CA ARG A 289 -7.58 -24.16 -42.56
C ARG A 289 -6.40 -23.30 -42.11
N ARG A 290 -6.57 -22.53 -41.03
CA ARG A 290 -5.53 -21.61 -40.50
C ARG A 290 -4.41 -22.34 -39.76
N TYR A 291 -4.72 -23.48 -39.11
CA TYR A 291 -3.81 -24.23 -38.24
C TYR A 291 -3.82 -25.74 -38.58
N PRO A 292 -3.33 -26.13 -39.77
CA PRO A 292 -3.42 -27.51 -40.26
C PRO A 292 -2.56 -28.52 -39.47
N ARG A 293 -1.55 -28.04 -38.72
CA ARG A 293 -0.70 -28.87 -37.87
C ARG A 293 -1.37 -29.29 -36.55
N HIS A 294 -2.51 -28.70 -36.21
CA HIS A 294 -3.25 -29.01 -34.99
C HIS A 294 -4.39 -30.00 -35.24
N ALA A 295 -4.70 -30.82 -34.23
CA ALA A 295 -5.82 -31.74 -34.29
C ALA A 295 -7.15 -31.00 -34.12
N TRP A 296 -8.07 -31.21 -35.08
CA TRP A 296 -9.44 -30.69 -35.07
C TRP A 296 -10.43 -31.83 -35.29
N PRO A 297 -10.68 -32.66 -34.25
CA PRO A 297 -11.51 -33.86 -34.33
C PRO A 297 -12.94 -33.50 -34.73
N GLU A 298 -13.62 -34.41 -35.42
CA GLU A 298 -15.05 -34.24 -35.73
C GLU A 298 -15.90 -34.30 -34.47
N ASP A 299 -15.60 -35.24 -33.56
CA ASP A 299 -16.17 -35.30 -32.22
C ASP A 299 -15.20 -34.72 -31.16
N PRO A 300 -15.39 -33.47 -30.70
CA PRO A 300 -14.55 -32.85 -29.68
C PRO A 300 -14.80 -33.42 -28.27
N ARG A 301 -15.94 -34.09 -28.03
CA ARG A 301 -16.32 -34.61 -26.70
C ARG A 301 -15.65 -35.95 -26.40
N ALA A 302 -15.35 -36.74 -27.43
CA ALA A 302 -14.59 -38.00 -27.31
C ALA A 302 -13.08 -37.82 -27.51
N ALA A 303 -12.63 -36.66 -27.99
CA ALA A 303 -11.23 -36.41 -28.29
C ALA A 303 -10.35 -36.25 -27.04
N GLN A 304 -9.08 -36.62 -27.16
CA GLN A 304 -8.10 -36.42 -26.09
C GLN A 304 -7.46 -35.03 -26.21
N ALA A 305 -7.51 -34.25 -25.13
CA ALA A 305 -6.80 -32.97 -25.06
C ALA A 305 -5.28 -33.19 -25.28
N PRO A 306 -4.59 -32.29 -26.00
CA PRO A 306 -3.18 -32.45 -26.28
C PRO A 306 -2.35 -32.45 -24.99
N LYS A 307 -1.47 -33.45 -24.83
CA LYS A 307 -0.57 -33.55 -23.67
C LYS A 307 0.35 -32.32 -23.59
N ARG A 308 0.61 -31.87 -22.36
CA ARG A 308 1.56 -30.79 -22.05
C ARG A 308 2.91 -31.10 -22.71
N GLY A 309 3.45 -30.18 -23.51
CA GLY A 309 4.83 -30.26 -24.01
C GLY A 309 5.07 -30.75 -25.44
N ARG A 310 4.06 -30.88 -26.31
CA ARG A 310 4.33 -30.98 -27.77
C ARG A 310 3.81 -29.75 -28.49
N ALA A 311 4.66 -28.72 -28.56
CA ALA A 311 4.74 -27.94 -29.79
C ALA A 311 5.30 -28.89 -30.87
N ARG A 312 4.59 -29.05 -31.98
CA ARG A 312 5.14 -29.54 -33.25
C ARG A 312 4.75 -28.52 -34.32
#